data_AF-A0A2A4X2F9-F1
#
_entry.id   AF-A0A2A4X2F9-F1
#
_cell.length_a   1.000
_cell.length_b   1.000
_cell.length_c   1.000
_cell.angle_alpha   90.00
_cell.angle_beta   90.00
_cell.angle_gamma   90.00
#
_symmetry.space_group_name_H-M   'P 1'
#
loop_
_entity.id
_entity.type
_entity.pdbx_description
1 polymer ?
#
loop_
_entity_poly.entity_id
_entity_poly.type
_entity_poly.pdbx_seq_one_letter_code
_entity_poly.pdbx_strand_id
1 'polypeptide(L)'
;MRTILLIDRFKSLLAGDIVAEVTVLDGKTTFNVRDKVFQAFLNANDLTIKGFIGDLKKRGSIQYSLVSKEDYDNPQAATQRRIQAAVAKYGGKGK
;
A
#
# COMPACT_ATOMS: atom_id res chain seq x y z
N MET A 1 4.02 14.66 -7.03
CA MET A 1 4.49 13.61 -6.09
C MET A 1 3.32 12.74 -5.67
N ARG A 2 3.43 11.41 -5.74
CA ARG A 2 2.40 10.47 -5.25
C ARG A 2 3.01 9.53 -4.23
N THR A 3 2.38 9.41 -3.07
CA THR A 3 2.81 8.51 -1.99
C THR A 3 1.82 7.37 -1.81
N ILE A 4 2.32 6.14 -1.77
CA ILE A 4 1.58 4.90 -1.56
C ILE A 4 2.13 4.24 -0.30
N LEU A 5 1.23 3.78 0.56
CA LEU A 5 1.53 3.09 1.80
C LEU A 5 1.24 1.59 1.60
N LEU A 6 2.16 0.75 2.03
CA LEU A 6 1.94 -0.68 2.15
C LEU A 6 1.64 -1.02 3.60
N ILE A 7 0.41 -1.50 3.82
CA ILE A 7 -0.10 -1.87 5.14
C ILE A 7 -0.11 -3.39 5.24
N ASP A 8 0.58 -3.92 6.23
CA ASP A 8 0.50 -5.32 6.63
C ASP A 8 -0.62 -5.49 7.67
N ARG A 9 -1.68 -6.19 7.27
CA ARG A 9 -2.84 -6.44 8.14
C ARG A 9 -2.68 -7.68 9.00
N PHE A 10 -1.64 -8.49 8.74
CA PHE A 10 -1.40 -9.74 9.46
C PHE A 10 -0.70 -9.49 10.81
N LYS A 11 0.31 -8.62 10.86
CA LYS A 11 1.07 -8.34 12.09
C LYS A 11 0.37 -7.47 13.13
N SER A 12 -0.72 -6.80 12.75
CA SER A 12 -1.57 -6.03 13.67
C SER A 12 -3.03 -6.23 13.27
N LEU A 13 -3.64 -7.29 13.80
CA LEU A 13 -5.03 -7.68 13.56
C LEU A 13 -6.04 -6.58 13.93
N LEU A 14 -5.62 -5.55 14.69
CA LEU A 14 -6.49 -4.50 15.20
C LEU A 14 -6.33 -3.13 14.51
N ALA A 15 -5.24 -2.88 13.77
CA ALA A 15 -5.02 -1.58 13.13
C ALA A 15 -4.36 -1.63 11.74
N GLY A 16 -3.71 -2.74 11.36
CA GLY A 16 -2.80 -2.77 10.21
C GLY A 16 -1.57 -1.89 10.44
N ASP A 17 -0.38 -2.44 10.22
CA ASP A 17 0.86 -1.70 10.43
C ASP A 17 1.41 -1.20 9.09
N ILE A 18 1.75 0.09 9.00
CA ILE A 18 2.46 0.60 7.82
C ILE A 18 3.88 0.06 7.87
N VAL A 19 4.23 -0.75 6.88
CA VAL A 19 5.55 -1.40 6.80
C VAL A 19 6.46 -0.76 5.75
N ALA A 20 5.88 -0.06 4.77
CA ALA A 20 6.62 0.70 3.78
C ALA A 20 5.83 1.88 3.20
N GLU A 21 6.58 2.90 2.78
CA GLU A 21 6.15 4.05 2.01
C GLU A 21 6.84 4.02 0.64
N VAL A 22 6.08 4.33 -0.40
CA VAL A 22 6.54 4.41 -1.78
C VAL A 22 6.21 5.78 -2.33
N THR A 23 7.23 6.53 -2.73
CA THR A 23 7.05 7.85 -3.30
C THR A 23 7.47 7.84 -4.77
N VAL A 24 6.54 8.21 -5.64
CA VAL A 24 6.76 8.39 -7.07
C VAL A 24 6.83 9.89 -7.38
N LEU A 25 7.97 10.33 -7.86
CA LEU A 25 8.26 11.71 -8.26
C LEU A 25 8.98 11.68 -9.61
N ASP A 26 8.41 12.34 -10.63
CA ASP A 26 9.00 12.47 -11.96
C ASP A 26 9.46 11.14 -12.60
N GLY A 27 8.64 10.10 -12.45
CA GLY A 27 8.93 8.75 -12.93
C GLY A 27 9.92 7.96 -12.06
N LYS A 28 10.61 8.60 -11.13
CA LYS A 28 11.47 7.96 -10.14
C LYS A 28 10.64 7.42 -8.98
N THR A 29 10.84 6.14 -8.67
CA THR A 29 10.19 5.49 -7.52
C THR A 29 11.21 5.36 -6.39
N THR A 30 10.83 5.82 -5.19
CA THR A 30 11.65 5.74 -3.98
C THR A 30 10.92 4.88 -2.96
N PHE A 31 11.65 3.94 -2.36
CA PHE A 31 11.12 3.00 -1.37
C PHE A 31 11.70 3.26 0.01
N ASN A 32 10.83 3.41 0.99
CA ASN A 32 11.22 3.58 2.39
C ASN A 32 10.47 2.57 3.27
N VAL A 33 11.22 1.70 3.94
CA VAL A 33 10.74 0.57 4.74
C VAL A 33 11.06 0.86 6.20
N ARG A 34 10.13 0.52 7.08
CA ARG A 34 10.27 0.79 8.53
C ARG A 34 11.45 0.03 9.16
N ASP A 35 11.72 -1.18 8.69
CA ASP A 35 12.87 -1.99 9.10
C ASP A 35 14.16 -1.48 8.42
N LYS A 36 15.05 -0.87 9.19
CA LYS A 36 16.31 -0.27 8.69
C LYS A 36 17.28 -1.31 8.14
N VAL A 37 17.36 -2.50 8.76
CA VAL A 37 18.25 -3.57 8.28
C VAL A 37 17.74 -4.07 6.94
N PHE A 38 16.42 -4.23 6.84
CA PHE A 38 15.82 -4.64 5.58
C PHE A 38 15.87 -3.55 4.51
N GLN A 39 15.74 -2.26 4.87
CA GLN A 39 15.96 -1.14 3.94
C GLN A 39 17.38 -1.18 3.37
N ALA A 40 18.41 -1.41 4.19
CA ALA A 40 19.78 -1.52 3.73
C ALA A 40 19.95 -2.71 2.76
N PHE A 41 19.33 -3.84 3.06
CA PHE A 41 19.30 -4.99 2.15
C PHE A 41 18.63 -4.67 0.81
N LEU A 42 17.46 -4.02 0.81
CA LEU A 42 16.76 -3.65 -0.42
C LEU A 42 17.56 -2.64 -1.25
N ASN A 43 18.20 -1.65 -0.60
CA ASN A 43 19.06 -0.65 -1.26
C ASN A 43 20.28 -1.31 -1.92
N ALA A 44 20.84 -2.36 -1.31
CA ALA A 44 21.96 -3.09 -1.86
C ALA A 44 21.57 -4.02 -3.03
N ASN A 45 20.30 -4.36 -3.16
CA ASN A 45 19.79 -5.33 -4.15
C ASN A 45 18.77 -4.73 -5.14
N ASP A 46 18.58 -3.41 -5.10
CA ASP A 46 17.65 -2.61 -5.92
C ASP A 46 16.27 -3.27 -6.14
N LEU A 47 15.61 -3.63 -5.03
CA LEU A 47 14.35 -4.40 -5.05
C LEU A 47 13.10 -3.51 -5.15
N THR A 48 12.13 -3.95 -5.97
CA THR A 48 10.83 -3.26 -6.18
C THR A 48 9.80 -3.58 -5.07
N ILE A 49 8.67 -2.85 -4.99
CA ILE A 49 7.55 -3.21 -4.07
C ILE A 49 7.10 -4.66 -4.23
N LYS A 50 7.11 -5.18 -5.47
CA LYS A 50 6.69 -6.56 -5.73
C LYS A 50 7.67 -7.54 -5.10
N GLY A 51 8.97 -7.26 -5.19
CA GLY A 51 10.01 -8.03 -4.51
C GLY A 51 9.85 -7.97 -2.98
N PHE A 52 9.64 -6.77 -2.44
CA PHE A 52 9.39 -6.57 -1.01
C PHE A 52 8.18 -7.35 -0.49
N ILE A 53 7.04 -7.30 -1.19
CA ILE A 53 5.85 -8.10 -0.86
C ILE A 53 6.17 -9.60 -0.91
N GLY A 54 6.96 -10.03 -1.89
CA GLY A 54 7.42 -11.42 -1.99
C GLY A 54 8.23 -11.87 -0.77
N ASP A 55 9.14 -11.03 -0.27
CA ASP A 55 9.95 -11.34 0.91
C ASP A 55 9.15 -11.28 2.20
N LEU A 56 8.22 -10.33 2.34
CA LEU A 56 7.30 -10.32 3.48
C LEU A 56 6.44 -11.60 3.52
N LYS A 57 6.00 -12.10 2.36
CA LYS A 57 5.31 -13.40 2.24
C LYS A 57 6.18 -14.56 2.73
N LYS A 58 7.46 -14.61 2.35
CA LYS A 58 8.40 -15.63 2.85
C LYS A 58 8.57 -15.56 4.38
N ARG A 59 8.47 -14.36 4.96
CA ARG A 59 8.53 -14.13 6.41
C ARG A 59 7.21 -14.42 7.15
N GLY A 60 6.17 -14.88 6.45
CA GLY A 60 4.90 -15.32 7.04
C GLY A 60 3.79 -14.26 7.07
N SER A 61 4.03 -13.03 6.59
CA SER A 61 2.96 -12.06 6.43
C SER A 61 2.14 -12.39 5.18
N ILE A 62 0.81 -12.47 5.30
CA ILE A 62 -0.05 -12.98 4.20
C ILE A 62 -1.13 -12.01 3.73
N GLN A 63 -1.38 -10.93 4.48
CA GLN A 63 -2.43 -9.96 4.15
C GLN A 63 -1.86 -8.55 4.03
N TYR A 64 -1.98 -7.97 2.83
CA TYR A 64 -1.44 -6.66 2.52
C TYR A 64 -2.43 -5.77 1.79
N SER A 65 -2.25 -4.46 1.92
CA SER A 65 -2.97 -3.50 1.09
C SER A 65 -2.09 -2.33 0.72
N LEU A 66 -2.18 -1.95 -0.54
CA LEU A 66 -1.64 -0.69 -1.04
C LEU A 66 -2.73 0.37 -0.92
N VAL A 67 -2.43 1.45 -0.21
CA VAL A 67 -3.35 2.56 0.02
C VAL A 67 -2.62 3.85 -0.34
N SER A 68 -3.27 4.80 -1.02
CA SER A 68 -2.65 6.12 -1.20
C SER A 68 -2.54 6.81 0.16
N LYS A 69 -1.52 7.66 0.35
CA LYS A 69 -1.42 8.45 1.58
C LYS A 69 -2.67 9.31 1.81
N GLU A 70 -3.22 9.88 0.74
CA GLU A 70 -4.47 10.65 0.79
C GLU A 70 -5.66 9.83 1.32
N ASP A 71 -5.85 8.59 0.84
CA ASP A 71 -6.93 7.71 1.29
C ASP A 71 -6.74 7.26 2.74
N TYR A 72 -5.49 7.05 3.15
CA TYR A 72 -5.15 6.70 4.53
C TYR A 72 -5.43 7.85 5.50
N ASP A 73 -5.03 9.06 5.11
CA ASP A 73 -5.23 10.27 5.93
C ASP A 73 -6.72 10.70 5.96
N ASN A 74 -7.52 10.35 4.94
CA ASN A 74 -8.94 10.72 4.83
C ASN A 74 -9.85 9.51 4.51
N PRO A 75 -10.00 8.54 5.44
CA PRO A 75 -10.65 7.26 5.16
C PRO A 75 -12.16 7.40 4.84
N GLN A 76 -12.83 8.41 5.39
CA GLN A 76 -14.26 8.68 5.12
C GLN A 76 -14.48 9.13 3.68
N ALA A 77 -13.68 10.10 3.21
CA ALA A 77 -13.71 10.56 1.82
C ALA A 77 -13.34 9.45 0.85
N ALA A 78 -12.31 8.65 1.18
CA ALA A 78 -11.93 7.47 0.40
C ALA A 78 -13.07 6.46 0.27
N THR A 79 -13.80 6.21 1.37
CA THR A 79 -14.95 5.30 1.39
C THR A 79 -16.08 5.80 0.50
N GLN A 80 -16.44 7.09 0.59
CA GLN A 80 -17.46 7.69 -0.26
C GLN A 80 -17.11 7.58 -1.75
N ARG A 81 -15.85 7.88 -2.13
CA ARG A 81 -15.37 7.71 -3.51
C ARG A 81 -15.53 6.27 -4.01
N ARG A 82 -15.19 5.29 -3.18
CA ARG A 82 -15.33 3.86 -3.53
C ARG A 82 -16.78 3.42 -3.68
N ILE A 83 -17.66 3.90 -2.81
CA ILE A 83 -19.11 3.65 -2.92
C ILE A 83 -19.65 4.24 -4.22
N GLN A 84 -19.33 5.51 -4.50
CA GLN A 84 -19.75 6.17 -5.75
C GLN A 84 -19.24 5.44 -6.99
N ALA A 85 -17.98 5.00 -7.00
CA ALA A 85 -17.42 4.21 -8.09
C ALA A 85 -18.11 2.85 -8.26
N ALA A 86 -18.45 2.17 -7.16
CA ALA A 86 -19.18 0.91 -7.20
C ALA A 86 -20.62 1.10 -7.71
N VAL A 87 -21.31 2.14 -7.26
CA VAL A 87 -22.66 2.50 -7.74
C VAL A 87 -22.62 2.87 -9.22
N ALA A 88 -21.64 3.63 -9.69
CA ALA A 88 -21.49 3.93 -11.12
C ALA A 88 -21.22 2.66 -11.95
N LYS A 89 -20.44 1.72 -11.42
CA LYS A 89 -20.07 0.47 -12.11
C LYS A 89 -21.20 -0.56 -12.16
N TYR A 90 -22.02 -0.65 -11.10
CA TYR A 90 -23.00 -1.72 -10.93
C TYR A 90 -24.46 -1.23 -10.87
N GLY A 91 -24.70 0.05 -10.58
CA GLY A 91 -26.02 0.67 -10.50
C GLY A 91 -26.57 1.16 -11.85
N GLY A 92 -25.80 1.03 -12.94
CA GLY A 92 -26.21 1.42 -14.29
C GLY A 92 -26.98 0.36 -15.10
N LYS A 93 -27.26 -0.83 -14.55
CA LYS A 93 -28.13 -1.83 -15.20
C LYS A 93 -29.52 -1.79 -14.58
N GLY A 94 -30.33 -0.84 -15.03
CA GLY A 94 -31.72 -0.77 -14.60
C GLY A 94 -32.46 0.44 -15.12
N LYS A 95 -32.58 0.57 -16.45
CA LYS A 95 -33.78 1.05 -17.15
C LYS A 95 -33.82 0.42 -18.53
#